data_AF-A0A498R1P3-F1
#
_entry.id   AF-A0A498R1P3-F1
#
_cell.length_a   1.000
_cell.length_b   1.000
_cell.length_c   1.000
_cell.angle_alpha   90.00
_cell.angle_beta   90.00
_cell.angle_gamma   90.00
#
_symmetry.space_group_name_H-M   'P 1'
#
loop_
_entity.id
_entity.type
_entity.pdbx_description
1 polymer ?
#
loop_
_entity_poly.entity_id
_entity_poly.type
_entity_poly.pdbx_seq_one_letter_code
_entity_poly.pdbx_strand_id
1 'polypeptide(L)' 'MITIEMLRQKIESAGRELEEAVDMSIELRRQSPTVKAEVVKIWEEFLGSFFSYIKQKSKESKDNLLAGISWTRLKLF' A
#
# COMPACT_ATOMS: atom_id res chain seq x y z
N MET A 1 -19.39 -14.70 -9.76
CA MET A 1 -19.47 -14.44 -8.31
C MET A 1 -18.06 -14.17 -7.82
N ILE A 2 -17.83 -13.11 -7.04
CA ILE A 2 -16.50 -12.81 -6.49
C ILE A 2 -16.26 -13.75 -5.30
N THR A 3 -15.08 -14.37 -5.22
CA THR A 3 -14.70 -15.29 -4.14
C THR A 3 -13.55 -14.72 -3.30
N ILE A 4 -13.38 -15.21 -2.07
CA ILE A 4 -12.24 -14.86 -1.22
C ILE A 4 -10.91 -15.23 -1.88
N GLU A 5 -10.88 -16.34 -2.62
CA GLU A 5 -9.67 -16.78 -3.33
C GLU A 5 -9.28 -15.81 -4.45
N MET A 6 -10.25 -15.29 -5.20
CA MET A 6 -9.98 -14.26 -6.21
C MET A 6 -9.41 -12.99 -5.59
N LEU A 7 -9.93 -12.57 -4.42
CA LEU A 7 -9.39 -11.43 -3.69
C LEU A 7 -7.97 -11.70 -3.20
N ARG A 8 -7.72 -12.87 -2.61
CA ARG A 8 -6.39 -13.29 -2.14
C ARG A 8 -5.35 -13.24 -3.27
N GLN A 9 -5.65 -13.87 -4.40
CA GLN A 9 -4.76 -13.88 -5.57
C GLN A 9 -4.47 -12.49 -6.10
N LYS A 10 -5.48 -11.60 -6.12
CA LYS A 10 -5.32 -10.20 -6.53
C LYS A 10 -4.36 -9.45 -5.62
N ILE A 11 -4.50 -9.62 -4.30
CA ILE A 11 -3.64 -8.97 -3.31
C ILE A 11 -2.23 -9.54 -3.34
N GLU A 12 -2.06 -10.86 -3.42
CA GLU A 12 -0.75 -11.51 -3.52
C GLU A 12 0.01 -11.07 -4.78
N SER A 13 -0.69 -10.94 -5.92
CA SER A 13 -0.06 -10.45 -7.14
C SER A 13 0.38 -8.99 -7.03
N ALA A 14 -0.44 -8.12 -6.44
CA ALA A 14 -0.04 -6.73 -6.20
C ALA A 14 1.10 -6.63 -5.17
N GLY A 15 1.14 -7.56 -4.20
CA GLY A 15 2.21 -7.66 -3.20
C GLY A 15 3.58 -7.85 -3.83
N ARG A 16 3.70 -8.75 -4.82
CA ARG A 16 4.98 -8.99 -5.52
C ARG A 16 5.51 -7.73 -6.24
N GLU A 17 4.64 -7.01 -6.93
CA GLU A 17 5.01 -5.75 -7.59
C GLU A 17 5.47 -4.69 -6.56
N LEU A 18 4.84 -4.65 -5.38
CA LEU A 18 5.23 -3.75 -4.30
C LEU A 18 6.55 -4.16 -3.64
N GLU A 19 6.82 -5.47 -3.51
CA GLU A 19 8.11 -5.99 -3.03
C GLU A 19 9.24 -5.55 -3.97
N GLU A 20 9.08 -5.74 -5.28
CA GLU A 20 10.06 -5.28 -6.28
C GLU A 20 10.27 -3.76 -6.23
N ALA A 21 9.20 -2.98 -6.06
CA ALA A 21 9.29 -1.52 -5.92
C ALA A 21 10.05 -1.09 -4.65
N VAL A 22 9.94 -1.86 -3.55
CA VAL A 22 10.71 -1.62 -2.32
C VAL A 22 12.20 -1.91 -2.56
N ASP A 23 12.54 -3.00 -3.24
CA ASP A 23 13.93 -3.33 -3.57
C ASP A 23 14.57 -2.26 -4.46
N MET A 24 13.85 -1.79 -5.48
CA MET A 24 14.28 -0.66 -6.32
C MET A 24 14.46 0.63 -5.49
N SER A 25 13.55 0.87 -4.54
CA SER A 25 13.63 2.04 -3.65
C SER A 25 14.89 2.03 -2.79
N ILE A 26 15.32 0.86 -2.30
CA ILE A 26 16.56 0.72 -1.51
C ILE A 26 17.76 1.12 -2.34
N GLU A 27 17.84 0.66 -3.58
CA GLU A 27 18.95 0.97 -4.48
C GLU A 27 18.98 2.46 -4.86
N LEU A 28 17.83 3.02 -5.25
CA LEU A 28 17.71 4.44 -5.61
C LEU A 28 18.09 5.37 -4.44
N ARG A 29 17.66 5.06 -3.22
CA ARG A 29 17.92 5.89 -2.03
C ARG A 29 19.40 5.99 -1.67
N ARG A 30 20.26 5.08 -2.16
CA ARG A 30 21.72 5.12 -1.93
C ARG A 30 22.44 6.08 -2.87
N GLN A 31 21.81 6.47 -3.97
CA GLN A 31 22.47 7.25 -5.03
C GLN A 31 22.75 8.70 -4.60
N SER A 32 21.78 9.39 -4.00
CA SER A 32 21.96 10.74 -3.47
C SER A 32 20.84 11.15 -2.50
N PRO A 33 21.06 12.19 -1.67
CA PRO A 33 20.00 12.77 -0.84
C PRO A 33 18.79 13.27 -1.64
N THR A 34 18.99 13.81 -2.84
CA THR A 34 17.92 14.28 -3.72
C THR A 34 17.05 13.13 -4.20
N VAL A 35 17.66 12.06 -4.72
CA VAL A 35 16.93 10.85 -5.16
C VAL A 35 16.20 10.21 -3.99
N LYS A 36 16.82 10.20 -2.80
CA LYS A 36 16.15 9.72 -1.58
C LYS A 36 14.86 10.50 -1.27
N ALA A 37 14.87 11.82 -1.44
CA ALA A 37 13.68 12.65 -1.23
C ALA A 37 12.60 12.37 -2.28
N GLU A 38 12.98 12.15 -3.54
CA GLU A 38 12.05 11.75 -4.60
C GLU A 38 11.40 10.39 -4.33
N VAL A 39 12.18 9.40 -3.90
CA VAL A 39 11.65 8.08 -3.51
C VAL A 39 10.65 8.21 -2.34
N VAL A 40 10.94 9.06 -1.34
CA VAL A 40 9.97 9.32 -0.25
C VAL A 40 8.66 9.88 -0.80
N LYS A 41 8.74 10.89 -1.68
CA LYS A 41 7.56 11.51 -2.28
C LYS A 41 6.70 10.52 -3.07
N ILE A 42 7.31 9.61 -3.84
CA ILE A 42 6.59 8.56 -4.57
C ILE A 42 5.79 7.67 -3.62
N TRP A 43 6.39 7.26 -2.49
CA TRP A 43 5.70 6.45 -1.49
C TRP A 43 4.59 7.22 -0.77
N GLU A 44 4.80 8.51 -0.46
CA GLU A 44 3.78 9.37 0.12
C GLU A 44 2.56 9.52 -0.81
N GLU A 45 2.79 9.75 -2.10
CA GLU A 45 1.73 9.86 -3.12
C GLU A 45 0.95 8.54 -3.25
N PHE A 46 1.65 7.40 -3.33
CA PHE A 46 1.01 6.08 -3.40
C PHE A 46 0.16 5.79 -2.16
N LEU A 47 0.74 5.91 -0.96
CA LEU A 47 0.05 5.62 0.29
C LEU A 47 -1.14 6.57 0.49
N GLY A 48 -0.95 7.85 0.20
CA GLY A 48 -2.00 8.86 0.27
C GLY A 48 -3.18 8.52 -0.65
N SER A 49 -2.89 8.18 -1.92
CA SER A 49 -3.90 7.79 -2.91
C SER A 49 -4.63 6.51 -2.50
N PHE A 50 -3.90 5.47 -2.12
CA PHE A 50 -4.44 4.17 -1.74
C PHE A 50 -5.39 4.25 -0.54
N PHE A 51 -4.97 4.89 0.56
CA PHE A 51 -5.83 5.05 1.73
C PHE A 51 -7.00 5.99 1.47
N SER A 52 -6.84 7.02 0.62
CA SER A 52 -7.94 7.89 0.23
C SER A 52 -9.02 7.11 -0.54
N TYR A 53 -8.61 6.22 -1.44
CA TYR A 53 -9.54 5.36 -2.17
C TYR A 53 -10.31 4.40 -1.24
N ILE A 54 -9.63 3.75 -0.28
CA ILE A 54 -10.31 2.89 0.72
C ILE A 54 -11.33 3.70 1.53
N LYS A 55 -10.96 4.90 1.99
CA LYS A 55 -11.86 5.78 2.74
C LYS A 55 -13.06 6.20 1.90
N GLN A 56 -12.85 6.54 0.62
CA GLN A 56 -13.91 6.86 -0.31
C GLN A 56 -14.90 5.68 -0.45
N LYS A 57 -14.38 4.46 -0.70
CA LYS A 57 -15.22 3.26 -0.81
C LYS A 57 -15.93 2.89 0.48
N SER A 58 -15.32 3.16 1.63
CA SER A 58 -15.96 2.98 2.93
C SER A 58 -17.19 3.90 3.09
N LYS A 59 -17.06 5.17 2.67
CA LYS A 59 -18.18 6.12 2.67
C LYS A 59 -19.29 5.70 1.70
N GLU A 60 -18.92 5.33 0.48
CA GLU A 60 -19.87 4.93 -0.57
C GLU A 60 -20.66 3.66 -0.18
N SER A 61 -19.99 2.68 0.44
CA SER A 61 -20.60 1.42 0.87
C SER A 61 -21.28 1.48 2.24
N LYS A 62 -21.10 2.58 2.99
CA LYS A 62 -21.50 2.72 4.40
C LYS A 62 -20.93 1.61 5.30
N ASP A 63 -19.80 1.04 4.91
CA ASP A 63 -19.06 0.02 5.67
C ASP A 63 -17.63 0.50 5.90
N ASN A 64 -17.14 0.40 7.14
CA ASN A 64 -15.76 0.80 7.42
C ASN A 64 -14.83 -0.35 7.04
N LEU A 65 -14.27 -0.29 5.83
CA LEU A 65 -13.42 -1.35 5.27
C LEU A 65 -12.10 -1.54 6.02
N LEU A 66 -11.74 -0.62 6.91
CA LEU A 66 -10.57 -0.75 7.80
C LEU A 66 -10.95 -1.21 9.22
N ALA A 67 -12.25 -1.33 9.54
CA ALA A 67 -12.69 -1.87 10.81
C ALA A 67 -12.29 -3.35 10.93
N GLY A 68 -11.84 -3.76 12.12
CA GLY A 68 -11.36 -5.12 12.37
C GLY A 68 -9.91 -5.40 11.96
N ILE A 69 -9.27 -4.50 11.19
CA ILE A 69 -7.82 -4.54 10.98
C ILE A 69 -7.11 -4.16 12.28
N SER A 70 -6.28 -5.05 12.78
CA SER A 70 -5.46 -4.79 13.96
C SER A 70 -4.11 -4.22 13.54
N TRP A 71 -3.97 -2.92 13.74
CA TRP A 71 -2.72 -2.20 13.52
C TRP A 71 -1.60 -2.68 14.44
N THR A 72 -1.94 -3.13 15.65
CA THR A 72 -0.98 -3.75 16.59
C THR A 72 -0.46 -5.09 16.08
N ARG A 73 -1.27 -5.90 15.38
CA ARG A 73 -0.80 -7.14 14.72
C ARG A 73 0.05 -6.85 13.49
N LEU A 74 -0.14 -5.71 12.82
CA LEU A 74 0.66 -5.31 11.67
C LEU A 74 2.10 -4.93 12.04
N LYS A 75 2.41 -4.68 13.32
CA LYS A 75 3.76 -4.32 13.81
C LYS A 75 4.40 -3.20 12.98
N LEU A 76 3.59 -2.22 12.58
CA LEU A 76 4.09 -1.00 11.94
C LEU A 76 4.57 -0.12 13.10
N PHE A 77 5.90 -0.01 13.23
CA PHE A 77 6.68 0.65 14.29
C PHE A 77 6.86 -0.17 15.57
#